data_AF-A0A1E3RK41-F1
#
_entry.id   AF-A0A1E3RK41-F1
#
_cell.length_a   1.000
_cell.length_b   1.000
_cell.length_c   1.000
_cell.angle_alpha   90.00
_cell.angle_beta   90.00
_cell.angle_gamma   90.00
#
_symmetry.space_group_name_H-M   'P 1'
#
loop_
_entity.id
_entity.type
_entity.pdbx_description
1 polymer ?
#
loop_
_entity_poly.entity_id
_entity_poly.type
_entity_poly.pdbx_seq_one_letter_code
_entity_poly.pdbx_strand_id
1 'polypeptide(L)'
;MVQYHYRCEKGCGTTQQSYSMHSCPAVVKCPQCHGDARKLMSSPHLGRTGVAMRLHDATRATAERPNVVAAPPPAARRQNVTANPLHRKLPRN
;
A
#
# COMPACT_ATOMS: atom_id res chain seq x y z
N MET A 1 2.36 8.47 -22.93
CA MET A 1 3.63 9.06 -22.43
C MET A 1 3.51 9.21 -20.92
N VAL A 2 4.52 8.80 -20.13
CA VAL A 2 4.47 8.87 -18.65
C VAL A 2 5.57 9.82 -18.16
N GLN A 3 5.28 10.63 -17.14
CA GLN A 3 6.25 11.53 -16.52
C GLN A 3 7.00 10.82 -15.40
N TYR A 4 8.33 10.91 -15.44
CA TYR A 4 9.22 10.38 -14.42
C TYR A 4 10.08 11.50 -13.85
N HIS A 5 10.30 11.43 -12.54
CA HIS A 5 11.20 12.34 -11.84
C HIS A 5 12.57 11.67 -11.67
N TYR A 6 13.64 12.44 -11.84
CA TYR A 6 15.01 12.03 -11.67
C TYR A 6 15.72 12.98 -10.71
N ARG A 7 16.57 12.46 -9.81
CA ARG A 7 17.38 13.27 -8.91
C ARG A 7 18.82 13.26 -9.36
N CYS A 8 19.41 14.44 -9.54
CA CYS A 8 20.83 14.57 -9.85
C CYS A 8 21.68 14.18 -8.64
N GLU A 9 22.70 13.33 -8.85
CA GLU A 9 23.65 12.95 -7.79
C GLU A 9 24.57 14.11 -7.37
N LYS A 10 24.85 15.04 -8.29
CA LYS A 10 25.69 16.22 -8.02
C LYS A 10 24.96 17.36 -7.27
N GLY A 11 23.68 17.20 -6.94
CA GLY A 11 22.95 18.15 -6.09
C GLY A 11 22.26 19.31 -6.83
N CYS A 12 22.21 19.31 -8.17
CA CYS A 12 21.54 20.37 -8.95
C CYS A 12 20.00 20.38 -8.80
N GLY A 13 19.41 19.34 -8.21
CA GLY A 13 17.98 19.24 -7.94
C GLY A 13 17.31 18.05 -8.65
N THR A 14 15.99 18.14 -8.79
CA THR A 14 15.12 17.15 -9.43
C THR A 14 14.70 17.61 -10.82
N THR A 15 14.77 16.72 -11.80
CA THR A 15 14.33 16.96 -13.18
C THR A 15 13.20 16.03 -13.55
N GLN A 16 12.27 16.51 -14.37
CA GLN A 16 11.13 15.73 -14.85
C GLN A 16 11.27 15.48 -16.34
N GLN A 17 11.18 14.23 -16.76
CA GLN A 17 11.25 13.84 -18.18
C GLN A 17 10.17 12.82 -18.52
N SER A 18 9.68 12.90 -19.75
CA SER A 18 8.61 12.05 -20.25
C SER A 18 9.18 10.90 -21.10
N TYR A 19 8.86 9.66 -20.72
CA TYR A 19 9.29 8.47 -21.44
C TYR A 19 8.09 7.55 -21.71
N SER A 20 8.23 6.61 -22.64
CA SER A 20 7.30 5.48 -22.75
C SER A 20 7.53 4.52 -21.56
N MET A 21 6.50 3.76 -21.16
CA MET A 21 6.64 2.80 -20.08
C MET A 21 7.69 1.71 -20.38
N HIS A 22 7.87 1.33 -21.64
CA HIS A 22 8.80 0.28 -22.07
C HIS A 22 10.24 0.78 -22.23
N SER A 23 10.44 2.09 -22.41
CA SER A 23 11.74 2.67 -22.75
C SER A 23 12.27 3.61 -21.67
N CYS A 24 11.83 3.46 -20.41
CA CYS A 24 12.23 4.36 -19.33
C CYS A 24 13.59 3.94 -18.75
N PRO A 25 14.67 4.72 -18.95
CA PRO A 25 15.97 4.40 -18.39
C PRO A 25 16.00 4.61 -16.86
N ALA A 26 16.91 3.89 -16.18
CA ALA A 26 17.13 4.04 -14.73
C ALA A 26 17.99 5.28 -14.39
N VAL A 27 18.83 5.72 -15.33
CA VAL A 27 19.73 6.87 -15.18
C VAL A 27 19.61 7.74 -16.43
N VAL A 28 19.52 9.06 -16.23
CA VAL A 28 19.52 10.07 -17.30
C VAL A 28 20.59 11.11 -17.03
N LYS A 29 20.97 11.86 -18.08
CA LYS A 29 21.88 13.00 -17.91
C LYS A 29 21.11 14.20 -17.38
N CYS A 30 21.66 14.84 -16.35
CA CYS A 30 21.10 16.08 -15.81
C CYS A 30 21.29 17.22 -16.84
N PRO A 31 20.25 17.99 -17.19
CA PRO A 31 20.35 19.09 -18.15
C PRO A 31 21.21 20.26 -17.65
N GLN A 32 21.49 20.33 -16.34
CA GLN A 32 22.21 21.45 -15.73
C GLN A 32 23.72 21.18 -15.61
N CYS A 33 24.11 20.00 -15.12
CA CYS A 33 25.51 19.66 -14.84
C CYS A 33 26.05 18.50 -15.66
N HIS A 34 25.23 17.90 -16.53
CA HIS A 34 25.55 16.72 -17.34
C HIS A 34 26.01 15.50 -16.53
N GLY A 35 25.85 15.54 -15.21
CA GLY A 35 26.08 14.42 -14.31
C GLY A 35 24.95 13.39 -14.38
N ASP A 36 25.17 12.25 -13.72
CA ASP A 36 24.17 11.20 -13.66
C ASP A 36 23.03 11.59 -12.71
N ALA A 37 21.80 11.38 -13.19
CA ALA A 37 20.58 11.59 -12.43
C ALA A 37 19.80 10.27 -12.38
N ARG A 38 19.56 9.76 -11.17
CA ARG A 38 18.84 8.50 -10.97
C ARG A 38 17.34 8.72 -10.96
N LYS A 39 16.62 7.76 -11.51
CA LYS A 39 15.15 7.72 -11.47
C LYS A 39 14.70 7.67 -10.01
N LEU A 40 13.89 8.63 -9.61
CA LEU A 40 13.16 8.57 -8.35
C LEU A 40 12.02 7.57 -8.49
N MET A 41 11.78 6.83 -7.43
CA MET A 41 10.59 5.99 -7.32
C MET A 41 9.37 6.91 -7.24
N SER A 42 8.85 7.28 -8.41
CA SER A 42 7.60 8.02 -8.52
C SER A 42 6.53 7.18 -7.85
N SER A 43 5.79 7.82 -6.97
CA SER A 43 4.82 7.20 -6.11
C SER A 43 3.43 7.75 -6.43
N PRO A 44 2.94 7.55 -7.67
CA PRO A 44 1.70 8.15 -8.15
C PRO A 44 0.46 7.68 -7.36
N HIS A 45 0.60 6.67 -6.50
CA HIS A 45 -0.46 6.15 -5.65
C HIS A 45 -0.18 6.20 -4.14
N LEU A 46 0.92 6.78 -3.66
CA LEU A 46 1.17 6.91 -2.22
C LEU A 46 0.14 7.80 -1.51
N GLY A 47 -0.65 8.58 -2.26
CA GLY A 47 -1.76 9.38 -1.73
C GLY A 47 -3.13 8.68 -1.69
N ARG A 48 -3.27 7.43 -2.17
CA ARG A 48 -4.53 6.68 -1.98
C ARG A 48 -4.57 6.18 -0.54
N THR A 49 -5.14 7.00 0.34
CA THR A 49 -5.39 6.69 1.75
C THR A 49 -6.41 5.55 1.87
N GLY A 50 -5.89 4.31 1.79
CA GLY A 50 -6.68 3.09 1.83
C GLY A 50 -6.98 2.59 3.24
N VAL A 51 -7.57 1.40 3.31
CA VAL A 51 -7.78 0.65 4.57
C VAL A 51 -6.46 0.42 5.31
N ALA A 52 -5.36 0.20 4.59
CA ALA A 52 -4.04 -0.02 5.18
C ALA A 52 -3.51 1.21 5.96
N MET A 53 -3.69 2.43 5.44
CA MET A 53 -3.28 3.65 6.15
C MET A 53 -4.13 3.85 7.41
N ARG A 54 -5.46 3.67 7.30
CA ARG A 54 -6.37 3.75 8.45
C ARG A 54 -6.03 2.72 9.54
N LEU A 55 -5.59 1.52 9.15
CA LEU A 55 -5.14 0.49 10.08
C LEU A 55 -3.88 0.94 10.84
N HIS A 56 -2.89 1.50 10.14
CA HIS A 56 -1.68 2.03 10.77
C HIS A 56 -2.01 3.13 11.80
N ASP A 57 -2.89 4.07 11.44
CA ASP A 57 -3.33 5.12 12.35
C ASP A 57 -4.06 4.56 13.58
N ALA A 58 -4.94 3.57 13.38
CA ALA A 58 -5.64 2.91 14.47
C ALA A 58 -4.67 2.17 15.42
N THR A 59 -3.67 1.48 14.88
CA THR A 59 -2.64 0.82 15.70
C THR A 59 -1.83 1.85 16.48
N ARG A 60 -1.43 2.97 15.87
CA ARG A 60 -0.71 4.05 16.58
C ARG A 60 -1.55 4.62 17.73
N ALA A 61 -2.85 4.84 17.51
CA ALA A 61 -3.76 5.39 18.51
C ALA A 61 -3.91 4.51 19.76
N THR A 62 -3.76 3.19 19.65
CA THR A 62 -3.87 2.28 20.82
C THR A 62 -2.79 2.48 21.88
N ALA A 63 -1.65 3.09 21.54
CA ALA A 63 -0.58 3.38 22.50
C ALA A 63 -0.98 4.47 23.51
N GLU A 64 -1.76 5.46 23.07
CA GLU A 64 -2.19 6.59 23.90
C GLU A 64 -3.62 6.40 24.44
N ARG A 65 -4.50 5.79 23.64
CA ARG A 65 -5.92 5.58 23.96
C ARG A 65 -6.31 4.16 23.57
N PRO A 66 -5.92 3.16 24.37
CA PRO A 66 -6.35 1.79 24.14
C PRO A 66 -7.88 1.71 24.21
N ASN A 67 -8.50 1.03 23.24
CA ASN A 67 -9.94 0.80 23.26
C ASN A 67 -10.25 -0.30 24.30
N VAL A 68 -10.49 0.12 25.54
CA VAL A 68 -10.89 -0.80 26.63
C VAL A 68 -12.33 -1.22 26.37
N VAL A 69 -12.50 -2.49 26.02
CA VAL A 69 -13.82 -3.05 25.69
C VAL A 69 -14.59 -3.29 26.99
N ALA A 70 -15.56 -2.43 27.29
CA ALA A 70 -16.40 -2.52 28.50
C ALA A 70 -17.37 -3.72 28.49
N ALA A 71 -17.69 -4.24 27.30
CA ALA A 71 -18.55 -5.40 27.13
C ALA A 71 -18.14 -6.15 25.86
N PRO A 72 -18.21 -7.50 25.83
CA PRO A 72 -17.89 -8.29 24.65
C PRO A 72 -18.63 -7.75 23.41
N PRO A 73 -18.00 -7.77 22.23
CA PRO A 73 -18.69 -7.37 21.01
C PRO A 73 -19.98 -8.20 20.86
N PRO A 74 -21.05 -7.60 20.32
CA PRO A 74 -22.32 -8.30 20.15
C PRO A 74 -22.09 -9.60 19.39
N ALA A 75 -22.73 -10.67 19.86
CA ALA A 75 -22.55 -12.02 19.31
C ALA A 75 -22.64 -11.97 17.77
N ALA A 76 -21.59 -12.47 17.11
CA ALA A 76 -21.56 -12.56 15.66
C ALA A 76 -22.82 -13.29 15.16
N ARG A 77 -23.31 -12.88 13.98
CA ARG A 77 -24.50 -13.47 13.36
C ARG A 77 -24.36 -15.00 13.38
N ARG A 78 -25.33 -15.70 13.99
CA ARG A 78 -25.32 -17.16 14.10
C ARG A 78 -25.14 -17.76 12.71
N GLN A 79 -24.14 -18.64 12.57
CA GLN A 79 -23.93 -19.42 11.35
C GLN A 79 -25.18 -20.30 11.14
N ASN A 80 -25.70 -20.32 9.91
CA ASN A 80 -26.85 -21.17 9.59
C ASN A 80 -26.39 -22.63 9.63
N VAL A 81 -26.81 -23.36 10.66
CA VAL A 81 -26.57 -24.80 10.75
C VAL A 81 -27.53 -25.50 9.80
N THR A 82 -27.00 -26.25 8.84
CA THR A 82 -27.82 -27.07 7.94
C THR A 82 -28.25 -28.35 8.67
N ALA A 83 -29.57 -28.55 8.78
CA ALA A 83 -30.20 -29.69 9.46
C ALA A 83 -30.40 -30.90 8.51
N ASN A 84 -29.53 -31.06 7.51
CA ASN A 84 -29.67 -32.13 6.53
C ASN A 84 -29.44 -33.50 7.18
N PRO A 85 -30.40 -34.44 7.14
CA PRO A 85 -30.27 -35.76 7.75
C PRO A 85 -29.12 -36.59 7.18
N LEU A 86 -28.66 -36.32 5.95
CA LEU A 86 -27.51 -36.98 5.34
C LEU A 86 -26.19 -36.69 6.08
N HIS A 87 -26.11 -35.60 6.85
CA HIS A 87 -24.94 -35.29 7.66
C HIS A 87 -24.62 -36.37 8.70
N ARG A 88 -25.61 -37.17 9.12
CA ARG A 88 -25.40 -38.30 10.04
C ARG A 88 -24.59 -39.45 9.43
N LYS A 89 -24.50 -39.52 8.09
CA LYS A 89 -23.79 -40.58 7.37
C LYS A 89 -22.33 -40.23 7.06
N LEU A 90 -21.89 -39.01 7.36
CA LEU A 90 -20.47 -38.68 7.17
C LEU A 90 -19.61 -39.44 8.19
N PRO A 91 -18.43 -39.94 7.77
CA PRO A 91 -17.48 -40.55 8.67
C PRO A 91 -17.05 -39.53 9.72
N ARG A 92 -17.17 -39.92 10.99
CA ARG A 92 -16.69 -39.15 12.12
C ARG A 92 -15.31 -39.70 12.45
N ASN A 93 -14.28 -38.91 12.18
CA ASN A 93 -12.94 -39.16 12.71
C ASN A 93 -12.90 -38.75 14.19
#